data_AF-A0A1C5MXB7-F1
#
_entry.id   AF-A0A1C5MXB7-F1
#
_cell.length_a   1.000
_cell.length_b   1.000
_cell.length_c   1.000
_cell.angle_alpha   90.00
_cell.angle_beta   90.00
_cell.angle_gamma   90.00
#
_symmetry.space_group_name_H-M   'P 1'
#
loop_
_entity.id
_entity.type
_entity.pdbx_description
1 polymer ?
#
loop_
_entity_poly.entity_id
_entity_poly.type
_entity_poly.pdbx_seq_one_letter_code
_entity_poly.pdbx_strand_id
1 'polypeptide(L)'
;MKRYELAPNGTQKSFYGKAVVEIDNAGNETLYSYNTPIIKRLANGSLVKLWGGWSNTTGKHIKAFCGLNKAGFMKLEHETTPQEKAAAYNGTLYR
;
A
#
# COMPACT_ATOMS: atom_id res chain seq x y z
N MET A 1 -4.08 -16.87 -6.17
CA MET A 1 -4.13 -15.65 -5.34
C MET A 1 -4.83 -15.94 -4.03
N LYS A 2 -4.31 -15.41 -2.92
CA LYS A 2 -4.93 -15.53 -1.58
C LYS A 2 -5.14 -14.14 -1.00
N ARG A 3 -6.21 -13.93 -0.24
CA ARG A 3 -6.48 -12.68 0.47
C ARG A 3 -6.75 -12.95 1.93
N TYR A 4 -6.23 -12.11 2.82
CA TYR A 4 -6.48 -12.18 4.24
C TYR A 4 -6.63 -10.78 4.84
N GLU A 5 -7.44 -10.64 5.87
CA GLU A 5 -7.53 -9.37 6.61
C GLU A 5 -6.22 -9.13 7.37
N LEU A 6 -5.69 -7.92 7.25
CA LEU A 6 -4.46 -7.55 7.95
C LEU A 6 -4.69 -7.59 9.46
N ALA A 7 -3.78 -8.24 10.20
CA ALA A 7 -3.81 -8.20 11.65
C ALA A 7 -3.28 -6.85 12.16
N PRO A 8 -3.99 -6.17 13.07
CA PRO A 8 -3.52 -4.94 13.68
C PRO A 8 -2.40 -5.18 14.71
N ASN A 9 -1.39 -4.30 14.74
CA ASN A 9 -0.28 -4.34 15.71
C ASN A 9 -0.59 -3.71 17.09
N GLY A 10 -1.86 -3.47 17.41
CA GLY A 10 -2.27 -2.71 18.60
C GLY A 10 -3.29 -3.45 19.47
N THR A 11 -4.02 -2.72 20.30
CA THR A 11 -5.08 -3.28 21.16
C THR A 11 -6.38 -3.62 20.42
N GLN A 12 -6.54 -3.12 19.19
CA GLN A 12 -7.71 -3.39 18.37
C GLN A 12 -7.70 -4.83 17.85
N LYS A 13 -8.86 -5.47 17.76
CA LYS A 13 -8.98 -6.88 17.35
C LYS A 13 -8.83 -7.10 15.84
N SER A 14 -9.28 -6.14 15.03
CA SER A 14 -9.24 -6.21 13.57
C SER A 14 -9.34 -4.81 12.95
N PHE A 15 -9.23 -4.71 11.62
CA PHE A 15 -9.50 -3.48 10.87
C PHE A 15 -10.92 -3.47 10.27
N TYR A 16 -11.76 -4.45 10.62
CA TYR A 16 -13.11 -4.62 10.13
C TYR A 16 -13.17 -4.70 8.60
N GLY A 17 -12.25 -5.45 8.00
CA GLY A 17 -12.15 -5.65 6.55
C GLY A 17 -11.62 -4.43 5.77
N LYS A 18 -11.25 -3.34 6.45
CA LYS A 18 -10.74 -2.10 5.80
C LYS A 18 -9.28 -2.21 5.35
N ALA A 19 -8.55 -3.19 5.88
CA ALA A 19 -7.17 -3.47 5.51
C ALA A 19 -7.03 -4.94 5.13
N VAL A 20 -6.68 -5.21 3.87
CA VAL A 20 -6.59 -6.56 3.32
C VAL A 20 -5.23 -6.71 2.66
N VAL A 21 -4.59 -7.85 2.85
CA VAL A 21 -3.39 -8.23 2.13
C VAL A 21 -3.75 -9.27 1.09
N GLU A 22 -3.34 -9.03 -0.15
CA GLU A 22 -3.43 -9.97 -1.24
C GLU A 22 -2.06 -10.53 -1.56
N ILE A 23 -1.96 -11.85 -1.65
CA ILE A 23 -0.76 -12.56 -2.11
C ILE A 23 -1.00 -13.06 -3.53
N ASP A 24 -0.16 -12.60 -4.46
CA ASP A 24 -0.18 -13.06 -5.84
C ASP A 24 0.50 -14.44 -6.00
N ASN A 25 0.44 -15.01 -7.21
CA ASN A 25 1.03 -16.34 -7.46
C ASN A 25 2.57 -16.32 -7.45
N ALA A 26 3.20 -15.14 -7.55
CA ALA A 26 4.64 -14.97 -7.44
C ALA A 26 5.10 -14.75 -5.98
N GLY A 27 4.17 -14.72 -5.02
CA GLY A 27 4.45 -14.50 -3.60
C GLY A 27 4.59 -13.03 -3.21
N ASN A 28 4.23 -12.08 -4.08
CA ASN A 28 4.21 -10.68 -3.70
C ASN A 28 2.93 -10.36 -2.91
N GLU A 29 3.07 -9.54 -1.88
CA GLU A 29 2.00 -9.15 -0.98
C GLU A 29 1.61 -7.69 -1.22
N THR A 30 0.36 -7.42 -1.56
CA THR A 30 -0.16 -6.06 -1.76
C THR A 30 -1.11 -5.70 -0.63
N LEU A 31 -0.83 -4.59 0.05
CA LEU A 31 -1.72 -4.02 1.04
C LEU A 31 -2.78 -3.15 0.35
N TYR A 32 -4.04 -3.50 0.56
CA TYR A 32 -5.19 -2.70 0.21
C TYR A 32 -5.78 -2.03 1.46
N SER A 33 -5.97 -0.72 1.40
CA SER A 33 -6.63 0.08 2.43
C SER A 33 -7.88 0.69 1.82
N TYR A 34 -9.07 0.32 2.31
CA TYR A 34 -10.35 0.68 1.70
C TYR A 34 -10.40 0.36 0.20
N ASN A 35 -9.91 -0.83 -0.20
CA ASN A 35 -9.76 -1.28 -1.59
C ASN A 35 -8.75 -0.49 -2.45
N THR A 36 -8.06 0.50 -1.90
CA THR A 36 -6.99 1.21 -2.60
C THR A 36 -5.65 0.49 -2.37
N PRO A 37 -4.90 0.12 -3.43
CA PRO A 37 -3.57 -0.45 -3.28
C PRO A 37 -2.59 0.59 -2.75
N ILE A 38 -1.97 0.34 -1.60
CA ILE A 38 -1.13 1.31 -0.90
C ILE A 38 0.36 1.05 -1.11
N ILE A 39 0.77 -0.19 -0.85
CA ILE A 39 2.15 -0.63 -0.86
C ILE A 39 2.20 -2.11 -1.21
N LYS A 40 3.20 -2.51 -1.98
CA LYS A 40 3.46 -3.90 -2.32
C LYS A 40 4.80 -4.31 -1.72
N ARG A 41 4.84 -5.48 -1.09
CA ARG A 41 6.06 -6.19 -0.72
C ARG A 41 6.32 -7.26 -1.76
N LEU A 42 7.46 -7.16 -2.41
CA LEU A 42 7.90 -8.16 -3.37
C LEU A 42 8.39 -9.42 -2.63
N ALA A 43 8.40 -10.56 -3.31
CA ALA A 43 8.87 -11.83 -2.74
C ALA A 43 10.34 -11.77 -2.27
N ASN A 44 11.15 -10.85 -2.81
CA ASN A 44 12.52 -10.57 -2.37
C ASN A 44 12.61 -9.68 -1.12
N GLY A 45 11.48 -9.25 -0.55
CA GLY A 45 11.41 -8.37 0.63
C GLY A 45 11.41 -6.87 0.32
N SER A 46 11.62 -6.45 -0.93
CA SER A 46 11.58 -5.04 -1.32
C SER A 46 10.17 -4.46 -1.20
N LEU A 47 10.08 -3.18 -0.82
CA LEU A 47 8.82 -2.46 -0.68
C LEU A 47 8.66 -1.44 -1.80
N VAL A 48 7.55 -1.53 -2.53
CA VAL A 48 7.17 -0.62 -3.61
C VAL A 48 5.95 0.19 -3.18
N LYS A 49 6.08 1.51 -3.16
CA LYS A 49 4.96 2.40 -2.86
C LYS A 49 4.07 2.51 -4.08
N LEU A 50 2.78 2.20 -3.90
CA LEU A 50 1.76 2.26 -4.96
C LEU A 50 0.86 3.50 -4.82
N TRP A 51 0.76 4.06 -3.62
CA TRP A 51 -0.05 5.26 -3.36
C TRP A 51 0.81 6.38 -2.77
N GLY A 52 0.72 7.58 -3.36
CA GLY A 52 1.49 8.76 -2.92
C GLY A 52 0.90 9.49 -1.70
N GLY A 53 -0.33 9.18 -1.31
CA GLY A 53 -1.03 9.88 -0.23
C GLY A 53 -0.67 9.41 1.18
N TRP A 54 -1.18 10.13 2.19
CA TRP A 54 -1.13 9.69 3.59
C TRP A 54 -2.38 10.11 4.33
N SER A 55 -2.93 9.17 5.09
CA SER A 55 -3.96 9.44 6.09
C SER A 55 -3.59 8.78 7.41
N ASN A 56 -4.17 9.25 8.51
CA ASN A 56 -3.89 8.65 9.82
C ASN A 56 -4.33 7.18 9.89
N THR A 57 -5.41 6.82 9.20
CA THR A 57 -5.91 5.44 9.10
C THR A 57 -4.99 4.58 8.24
N THR A 58 -4.61 5.05 7.06
CA THR A 58 -3.68 4.33 6.17
C THR A 58 -2.32 4.13 6.83
N GLY A 59 -1.84 5.11 7.60
CA GLY A 59 -0.60 4.99 8.36
C GLY A 59 -0.62 3.84 9.37
N LYS A 60 -1.77 3.58 10.02
CA LYS A 60 -1.93 2.41 10.91
C LYS A 60 -1.89 1.10 10.12
N HIS A 61 -2.51 1.05 8.94
CA HIS A 61 -2.47 -0.12 8.06
C HIS A 61 -1.04 -0.40 7.58
N ILE A 62 -0.32 0.63 7.12
CA ILE A 62 1.09 0.52 6.69
C ILE A 62 1.97 0.04 7.85
N LYS A 63 1.80 0.62 9.04
CA LYS A 63 2.56 0.19 10.23
C LYS A 63 2.27 -1.25 10.63
N ALA A 64 1.02 -1.70 10.51
CA ALA A 64 0.65 -3.08 10.76
C ALA A 64 1.26 -4.04 9.72
N PHE A 65 1.28 -3.64 8.45
CA PHE A 65 1.79 -4.46 7.36
C PHE A 65 3.32 -4.57 7.34
N CYS A 66 4.04 -3.43 7.35
CA CYS A 66 5.49 -3.39 7.16
C CYS A 66 6.25 -2.57 8.20
N GLY A 67 5.59 -2.09 9.26
CA GLY A 67 6.24 -1.35 10.35
C GLY A 67 6.65 0.09 10.02
N LEU A 68 6.45 0.56 8.78
CA LEU A 68 6.85 1.91 8.38
C LEU A 68 5.98 2.99 9.03
N ASN A 69 6.64 4.11 9.35
CA ASN A 69 5.98 5.36 9.75
C ASN A 69 5.86 6.31 8.55
N LYS A 70 5.25 7.49 8.74
CA LYS A 70 5.04 8.48 7.67
C LYS A 70 6.33 8.82 6.92
N ALA A 71 7.41 9.09 7.65
CA ALA A 71 8.68 9.46 7.06
C ALA A 71 9.29 8.32 6.23
N GLY A 72 9.24 7.08 6.75
CA GLY A 72 9.72 5.90 6.04
C GLY A 72 8.90 5.63 4.77
N PHE A 73 7.57 5.71 4.86
CA PHE A 73 6.69 5.51 3.72
C PHE A 73 6.89 6.57 2.63
N MET A 74 6.99 7.85 3.01
CA MET A 74 7.16 8.94 2.05
C MET A 74 8.49 8.87 1.30
N LYS A 75 9.53 8.33 1.92
CA LYS A 75 10.84 8.11 1.31
C LYS A 75 10.88 6.98 0.28
N LEU A 76 9.92 6.05 0.28
CA LEU A 76 9.88 5.00 -0.73
C LEU A 76 9.65 5.61 -2.11
N GLU A 77 10.35 5.10 -3.11
CA GLU A 77 10.07 5.42 -4.51
C GLU A 77 8.63 5.01 -4.84
N HIS A 78 7.87 5.98 -5.35
CA HIS A 78 6.53 5.75 -5.87
C HIS A 78 6.69 5.17 -7.27
N GLU A 79 6.33 3.90 -7.44
CA GLU A 79 6.24 3.36 -8.78
C GLU A 79 4.96 3.92 -9.40
N THR A 80 5.12 4.94 -10.22
CA THR A 80 4.01 5.52 -10.98
C THR A 80 3.44 4.45 -11.89
N THR A 81 2.14 4.21 -11.76
CA THR A 81 1.43 3.26 -12.60
C THR A 81 1.49 3.72 -14.07
N PRO A 82 1.40 2.80 -15.05
CA PRO A 82 1.32 3.17 -16.46
C PRO A 82 0.21 4.19 -16.75
N GLN A 83 -0.89 4.14 -16.00
CA GLN A 83 -2.03 5.06 -16.07
C GLN A 83 -1.65 6.47 -15.57
N GLU A 84 -0.92 6.59 -14.47
CA GLU A 84 -0.41 7.88 -13.97
C GLU A 84 0.67 8.45 -14.90
N LYS A 85 1.53 7.60 -15.46
CA LYS A 85 2.50 8.01 -16.49
C LYS A 85 1.80 8.52 -17.76
N ALA A 86 0.74 7.83 -18.18
CA ALA A 86 -0.09 8.26 -19.30
C ALA A 86 -0.83 9.57 -18.99
N ALA A 87 -1.35 9.77 -17.78
CA ALA A 87 -1.99 11.03 -17.39
C ALA A 87 -1.00 12.20 -17.27
N ALA A 88 0.24 11.95 -16.81
CA ALA A 88 1.32 12.93 -16.79
C ALA A 88 1.76 13.32 -18.21
N TYR A 89 1.85 12.36 -19.13
CA TYR A 89 2.12 12.63 -20.54
C TYR A 89 0.99 13.41 -21.23
N ASN A 90 -0.27 13.17 -20.85
CA ASN A 90 -1.44 13.89 -21.35
C ASN A 90 -1.65 15.27 -20.67
N GLY A 91 -0.76 15.69 -19.76
CA GLY A 91 -0.78 17.04 -19.17
C GLY A 91 -1.91 17.31 -18.17
N THR A 92 -2.62 16.28 -17.71
CA THR A 92 -3.80 16.43 -16.83
C THR A 92 -3.47 16.40 -15.34
N LEU A 93 -2.23 16.03 -14.97
CA LEU A 93 -1.83 15.85 -13.57
C LEU A 93 -1.31 17.13 -12.90
N TYR A 94 -1.04 18.19 -13.68
CA TYR A 94 -0.63 19.52 -13.20
C TYR A 94 -1.46 20.61 -13.91
N ARG A 95 -2.77 20.61 -13.69
CA ARG A 95 -3.64 21.77 -13.93
C ARG A 95 -4.45 22.08 -12.68
#